data_AF-A0A060ZHR8-F1
#
_entry.id   AF-A0A060ZHR8-F1
#
_cell.length_a   1.000
_cell.length_b   1.000
_cell.length_c   1.000
_cell.angle_alpha   90.00
_cell.angle_beta   90.00
_cell.angle_gamma   90.00
#
_symmetry.space_group_name_H-M   'P 1'
#
loop_
_entity.id
_entity.type
_entity.pdbx_description
1 polymer ?
#
loop_
_entity_poly.entity_id
_entity_poly.type
_entity_poly.pdbx_seq_one_letter_code
_entity_poly.pdbx_strand_id
1 'polypeptide(L)'
;MFEDHDHIRQAATECMCNLVTCKEVQDRYLEDGNDRLKLLVLMCVEDNEKLQRAAAGGLAMLTAAQKKLCTKMTLVTLQWMEILQRLILHDQPQIQHRGLVIVYNMLNSDDNELAKKLMESEILEILTVIGKAMDNPKRQIVIDVARTCLVKAMDLGLIKPFTTP
;
A
#
# COMPACT_ATOMS: atom_id res chain seq x y z
N MET A 1 16.09 -12.31 -0.76
CA MET A 1 14.97 -11.69 -1.51
C MET A 1 15.27 -11.64 -2.99
N PHE A 2 16.50 -11.28 -3.40
CA PHE A 2 16.97 -11.34 -4.78
C PHE A 2 17.76 -12.63 -5.01
N GLU A 3 17.04 -13.72 -5.19
CA GLU A 3 17.55 -15.06 -5.50
C GLU A 3 16.68 -15.61 -6.62
N ASP A 4 17.17 -16.53 -7.45
CA ASP A 4 16.32 -17.15 -8.48
C ASP A 4 15.38 -18.21 -7.90
N HIS A 5 15.66 -18.68 -6.68
CA HIS A 5 14.92 -19.77 -6.08
C HIS A 5 13.65 -19.28 -5.35
N ASP A 6 12.49 -19.56 -5.93
CA ASP A 6 11.17 -19.07 -5.47
C ASP A 6 10.90 -19.26 -3.97
N HIS A 7 11.17 -20.45 -3.43
CA HIS A 7 10.94 -20.71 -2.00
C HIS A 7 11.84 -19.88 -1.08
N ILE A 8 13.10 -19.63 -1.47
CA ILE A 8 14.03 -18.79 -0.70
C ILE A 8 13.59 -17.33 -0.77
N ARG A 9 13.16 -16.87 -1.95
CA ARG A 9 12.61 -15.52 -2.13
C ARG A 9 11.38 -15.29 -1.26
N GLN A 10 10.44 -16.24 -1.27
CA GLN A 10 9.21 -16.17 -0.46
C GLN A 10 9.55 -16.13 1.03
N ALA A 11 10.34 -17.10 1.52
CA ALA A 11 10.71 -17.18 2.94
C ALA A 11 11.50 -15.94 3.41
N ALA A 12 12.39 -15.41 2.57
CA ALA A 12 13.12 -14.18 2.88
C ALA A 12 12.18 -12.96 2.97
N THR A 13 11.18 -12.87 2.08
CA THR A 13 10.18 -11.79 2.10
C THR A 13 9.27 -11.90 3.33
N GLU A 14 8.84 -13.11 3.69
CA GLU A 14 8.06 -13.37 4.91
C GLU A 14 8.85 -13.01 6.17
N CYS A 15 10.13 -13.38 6.23
CA CYS A 15 11.03 -13.00 7.31
C CYS A 15 11.16 -11.47 7.39
N MET A 16 11.39 -10.79 6.26
CA MET A 16 11.49 -9.34 6.21
C MET A 16 10.19 -8.65 6.64
N CYS A 17 9.03 -9.16 6.23
CA CYS A 17 7.72 -8.66 6.65
C CYS A 17 7.56 -8.67 8.18
N ASN A 18 8.15 -9.64 8.88
CA ASN A 18 8.16 -9.66 10.33
C ASN A 18 9.21 -8.69 10.90
N LEU A 19 10.40 -8.62 10.32
CA LEU A 19 11.51 -7.80 10.81
C LEU A 19 11.23 -6.29 10.72
N VAL A 20 10.38 -5.82 9.80
CA VAL A 20 10.05 -4.39 9.67
C VAL A 20 9.28 -3.81 10.87
N THR A 21 8.87 -4.61 11.85
CA THR A 21 8.39 -4.10 13.15
C THR A 21 9.52 -3.54 14.01
N CYS A 22 10.75 -3.96 13.74
CA CYS A 22 11.93 -3.55 14.48
C CYS A 22 12.37 -2.15 14.03
N LYS A 23 12.61 -1.25 14.99
CA LYS A 23 12.95 0.15 14.70
C LYS A 23 14.26 0.26 13.91
N GLU A 24 15.29 -0.50 14.29
CA GLU A 24 16.57 -0.47 13.56
C GLU A 24 16.39 -0.89 12.10
N VAL A 25 15.48 -1.84 11.83
CA VAL A 25 15.17 -2.27 10.46
C VAL A 25 14.44 -1.19 9.69
N GLN A 26 13.45 -0.51 10.32
CA GLN A 26 12.76 0.63 9.71
C GLN A 26 13.74 1.75 9.33
N ASP A 27 14.71 2.05 10.20
CA ASP A 27 15.73 3.06 9.95
C ASP A 27 16.59 2.69 8.71
N ARG A 28 16.87 1.40 8.47
CA ARG A 28 17.56 0.95 7.24
C ARG A 28 16.80 1.24 5.95
N TYR A 29 15.47 1.31 6.00
CA TYR A 29 14.65 1.68 4.84
C TYR A 29 14.62 3.20 4.60
N LEU A 30 14.92 4.00 5.63
CA LEU A 30 15.06 5.45 5.51
C LEU A 30 16.40 5.85 4.90
N GLU A 31 17.47 5.08 5.11
CA GLU A 31 18.79 5.32 4.52
C GLU A 31 18.70 5.52 3.00
N ASP A 32 19.40 6.52 2.47
CA ASP A 32 19.59 6.73 1.04
C ASP A 32 20.75 5.90 0.48
N GLY A 33 20.93 5.92 -0.85
CA GLY A 33 22.03 5.19 -1.51
C GLY A 33 21.88 3.67 -1.53
N ASN A 34 20.67 3.14 -1.30
CA ASN A 34 20.37 1.71 -1.38
C ASN A 34 18.98 1.46 -1.99
N ASP A 35 18.76 0.25 -2.49
CA ASP A 35 17.53 -0.16 -3.18
C ASP A 35 16.56 -0.94 -2.27
N ARG A 36 16.71 -0.93 -0.94
CA ARG A 36 15.90 -1.79 -0.05
C ARG A 36 14.40 -1.55 -0.21
N LEU A 37 13.98 -0.27 -0.19
CA LEU A 37 12.57 0.09 -0.40
C LEU A 37 12.12 -0.25 -1.81
N LYS A 38 12.96 0.05 -2.82
CA LYS A 38 12.68 -0.26 -4.24
C LYS A 38 12.37 -1.74 -4.42
N LEU A 39 13.22 -2.61 -3.89
CA LEU A 39 13.07 -4.06 -3.98
C LEU A 39 11.78 -4.52 -3.31
N LEU A 40 11.45 -4.02 -2.10
CA LEU A 40 10.20 -4.37 -1.44
C LEU A 40 8.96 -3.94 -2.24
N VAL A 41 8.99 -2.74 -2.84
CA VAL A 41 7.92 -2.22 -3.69
C VAL A 41 7.74 -3.09 -4.95
N LEU A 42 8.83 -3.48 -5.62
CA LEU A 42 8.76 -4.35 -6.80
C LEU A 42 8.22 -5.74 -6.47
N MET A 43 8.57 -6.27 -5.29
CA MET A 43 8.07 -7.58 -4.82
C MET A 43 6.56 -7.62 -4.58
N CYS A 44 5.89 -6.45 -4.51
CA CYS A 44 4.44 -6.37 -4.36
C CYS A 44 3.65 -6.81 -5.60
N VAL A 45 4.29 -6.95 -6.77
CA VAL A 45 3.64 -7.31 -8.05
C VAL A 45 4.22 -8.56 -8.71
N GLU A 46 4.96 -9.38 -7.94
CA GLU A 46 5.50 -10.67 -8.38
C GLU A 46 4.43 -11.74 -8.51
N ASP A 47 4.54 -12.73 -9.39
CA ASP A 47 3.45 -13.70 -9.63
C ASP A 47 3.06 -14.56 -8.42
N ASN A 48 3.97 -14.76 -7.46
CA ASN A 48 3.71 -15.57 -6.27
C ASN A 48 2.87 -14.81 -5.23
N GLU A 49 1.60 -15.19 -5.06
CA GLU A 49 0.67 -14.55 -4.11
C GLU A 49 1.19 -14.50 -2.66
N LYS A 50 1.90 -15.54 -2.18
CA LYS A 50 2.42 -15.56 -0.81
C LYS A 50 3.51 -14.51 -0.63
N LEU A 51 4.37 -14.38 -1.62
CA LEU A 51 5.43 -13.37 -1.69
C LEU A 51 4.81 -11.97 -1.79
N GLN A 52 3.85 -11.73 -2.69
CA GLN A 52 3.16 -10.44 -2.79
C GLN A 52 2.52 -10.05 -1.45
N ARG A 53 1.83 -10.99 -0.80
CA ARG A 53 1.17 -10.75 0.49
C ARG A 53 2.16 -10.34 1.58
N ALA A 54 3.33 -10.99 1.62
CA ALA A 54 4.38 -10.64 2.55
C ALA A 54 5.00 -9.26 2.22
N ALA A 55 5.28 -8.99 0.94
CA ALA A 55 5.83 -7.72 0.49
C ALA A 55 4.89 -6.54 0.79
N ALA A 56 3.62 -6.65 0.38
CA ALA A 56 2.60 -5.64 0.65
C ALA A 56 2.34 -5.47 2.16
N GLY A 57 2.44 -6.55 2.94
CA GLY A 57 2.33 -6.50 4.40
C GLY A 57 3.47 -5.68 5.01
N GLY A 58 4.71 -5.99 4.63
CA GLY A 58 5.89 -5.26 5.09
C GLY A 58 5.84 -3.78 4.68
N LEU A 59 5.42 -3.49 3.45
CA LEU A 59 5.29 -2.12 2.95
C LEU A 59 4.18 -1.33 3.67
N ALA A 60 3.04 -1.96 3.97
CA ALA A 60 1.99 -1.36 4.77
C ALA A 60 2.48 -1.02 6.20
N MET A 61 3.26 -1.91 6.81
CA MET A 61 3.81 -1.68 8.16
C MET A 61 4.87 -0.57 8.17
N LEU A 62 5.74 -0.53 7.16
CA LEU A 62 6.75 0.51 6.99
C LEU A 62 6.13 1.89 6.77
N THR A 63 5.14 2.00 5.88
CA THR A 63 4.44 3.27 5.60
C THR A 63 3.61 3.75 6.78
N ALA A 64 3.08 2.84 7.61
CA ALA A 64 2.40 3.20 8.86
C ALA A 64 3.38 3.73 9.92
N ALA A 65 4.55 3.09 10.05
CA ALA A 65 5.54 3.44 11.08
C ALA A 65 6.34 4.70 10.72
N GLN A 66 6.64 4.92 9.44
CA GLN A 66 7.52 5.97 8.97
C GLN A 66 6.89 6.75 7.81
N LYS A 67 6.21 7.86 8.12
CA LYS A 67 5.53 8.71 7.12
C LYS A 67 6.44 9.15 5.96
N LYS A 68 7.74 9.36 6.21
CA LYS A 68 8.73 9.70 5.17
C LYS A 68 8.84 8.62 4.09
N LEU A 69 8.58 7.36 4.43
CA LEU A 69 8.59 6.26 3.46
C LEU A 69 7.42 6.35 2.47
N CYS A 70 6.30 7.00 2.83
CA CYS A 70 5.20 7.24 1.90
C CYS A 70 5.65 8.06 0.68
N THR A 71 6.35 9.18 0.91
CA THR A 71 6.91 10.00 -0.17
C THR A 71 8.07 9.27 -0.85
N LYS A 72 9.01 8.67 -0.09
CA LYS A 72 10.16 7.95 -0.66
C LYS A 72 9.74 6.81 -1.60
N MET A 73 8.62 6.13 -1.30
CA MET A 73 8.05 5.09 -2.17
C MET A 73 7.79 5.58 -3.60
N THR A 74 7.41 6.85 -3.77
CA THR A 74 7.14 7.45 -5.08
C THR A 74 8.40 7.76 -5.88
N LEU A 75 9.57 7.75 -5.23
CA LEU A 75 10.86 8.13 -5.81
C LEU A 75 11.72 6.91 -6.17
N VAL A 76 11.46 5.75 -5.57
CA VAL A 76 12.28 4.54 -5.79
C VAL A 76 11.95 3.82 -7.09
N THR A 77 10.76 4.03 -7.67
CA THR A 77 10.38 3.48 -8.97
C THR A 77 9.34 4.37 -9.63
N LEU A 78 9.41 4.53 -10.96
CA LEU A 78 8.42 5.30 -11.73
C LEU A 78 7.04 4.61 -11.76
N GLN A 79 7.00 3.29 -11.57
CA GLN A 79 5.80 2.45 -11.64
C GLN A 79 5.03 2.38 -10.31
N TRP A 80 5.38 3.20 -9.31
CA TRP A 80 4.79 3.10 -7.97
C TRP A 80 3.26 3.20 -7.97
N MET A 81 2.70 4.02 -8.87
CA MET A 81 1.24 4.20 -9.00
C MET A 81 0.59 2.93 -9.55
N GLU A 82 1.12 2.36 -10.63
CA GLU A 82 0.64 1.12 -11.24
C GLU A 82 0.73 -0.05 -10.26
N ILE A 83 1.81 -0.13 -9.50
CA ILE A 83 2.00 -1.13 -8.44
C ILE A 83 0.92 -1.00 -7.37
N LEU A 84 0.64 0.23 -6.92
CA LEU A 84 -0.38 0.49 -5.90
C LEU A 84 -1.78 0.14 -6.41
N GLN A 85 -2.09 0.52 -7.65
CA GLN A 85 -3.35 0.17 -8.33
C GLN A 85 -3.54 -1.35 -8.42
N ARG A 86 -2.51 -2.09 -8.84
CA ARG A 86 -2.54 -3.56 -8.89
C ARG A 86 -2.83 -4.17 -7.52
N LEU A 87 -2.23 -3.65 -6.46
CA LEU A 87 -2.50 -4.13 -5.10
C LEU A 87 -3.97 -3.90 -4.71
N ILE A 88 -4.52 -2.70 -4.92
CA ILE A 88 -5.90 -2.38 -4.49
C ILE A 88 -6.98 -2.99 -5.40
N LEU A 89 -6.61 -3.46 -6.60
CA LEU A 89 -7.48 -4.21 -7.51
C LEU A 89 -7.33 -5.74 -7.36
N HIS A 90 -6.43 -6.20 -6.49
CA HIS A 90 -6.13 -7.62 -6.38
C HIS A 90 -7.34 -8.45 -5.92
N ASP A 91 -7.54 -9.63 -6.52
CA ASP A 91 -8.69 -10.51 -6.23
C ASP A 91 -8.65 -11.10 -4.81
N GLN A 92 -7.46 -11.48 -4.34
CA GLN A 92 -7.24 -11.89 -2.95
C GLN A 92 -7.48 -10.75 -1.94
N PRO A 93 -8.50 -10.83 -1.07
CA PRO A 93 -8.84 -9.75 -0.13
C PRO A 93 -7.70 -9.39 0.82
N GLN A 94 -6.84 -10.35 1.16
CA GLN A 94 -5.69 -10.15 2.05
C GLN A 94 -4.61 -9.25 1.42
N ILE A 95 -4.37 -9.38 0.12
CA ILE A 95 -3.42 -8.52 -0.62
C ILE A 95 -4.08 -7.16 -0.86
N GLN A 96 -5.34 -7.18 -1.30
CA GLN A 96 -6.14 -5.97 -1.53
C GLN A 96 -6.19 -5.05 -0.31
N HIS A 97 -6.50 -5.61 0.85
CA HIS A 97 -6.51 -4.90 2.13
C HIS A 97 -5.16 -4.22 2.42
N ARG A 98 -4.04 -4.93 2.23
CA ARG A 98 -2.70 -4.37 2.46
C ARG A 98 -2.40 -3.22 1.50
N GLY A 99 -2.79 -3.34 0.22
CA GLY A 99 -2.75 -2.24 -0.75
C GLY A 99 -3.52 -1.01 -0.26
N LEU A 100 -4.75 -1.21 0.22
CA LEU A 100 -5.59 -0.11 0.71
C LEU A 100 -5.02 0.54 1.97
N VAL A 101 -4.40 -0.23 2.87
CA VAL A 101 -3.69 0.32 4.03
C VAL A 101 -2.49 1.18 3.59
N ILE A 102 -1.75 0.78 2.55
CA ILE A 102 -0.68 1.62 1.99
C ILE A 102 -1.27 2.94 1.47
N VAL A 103 -2.36 2.90 0.70
CA VAL A 103 -3.07 4.12 0.24
C VAL A 103 -3.47 5.00 1.43
N TYR A 104 -4.07 4.41 2.48
CA TYR A 104 -4.45 5.15 3.68
C TYR A 104 -3.24 5.81 4.35
N ASN A 105 -2.13 5.09 4.51
CA ASN A 105 -0.91 5.62 5.13
C ASN A 105 -0.32 6.77 4.32
N MET A 106 -0.39 6.71 2.99
CA MET A 106 0.06 7.79 2.12
C MET A 106 -0.86 9.01 2.20
N LEU A 107 -2.18 8.82 2.23
CA LEU A 107 -3.15 9.91 2.49
C LEU A 107 -2.95 10.54 3.87
N ASN A 108 -2.55 9.75 4.86
CA ASN A 108 -2.29 10.19 6.23
C ASN A 108 -0.84 10.61 6.49
N SER A 109 -0.01 10.70 5.44
CA SER A 109 1.35 11.22 5.54
C SER A 109 1.35 12.75 5.71
N ASP A 110 2.52 13.33 5.94
CA ASP A 110 2.66 14.78 6.08
C ASP A 110 2.80 15.49 4.71
N ASP A 111 2.65 14.75 3.61
CA ASP A 111 2.80 15.22 2.23
C ASP A 111 1.44 15.40 1.56
N ASN A 112 0.91 16.63 1.59
CA ASN A 112 -0.39 16.96 1.01
C ASN A 112 -0.41 16.84 -0.52
N GLU A 113 0.70 17.11 -1.19
CA GLU A 113 0.78 16.98 -2.65
C GLU A 113 0.72 15.51 -3.07
N LEU A 114 1.31 14.61 -2.28
CA LEU A 114 1.14 13.18 -2.46
C LEU A 114 -0.33 12.76 -2.31
N ALA A 115 -1.01 13.22 -1.25
CA ALA A 115 -2.42 12.91 -1.03
C ALA A 115 -3.30 13.40 -2.19
N LYS A 116 -3.05 14.63 -2.66
CA LYS A 116 -3.72 15.21 -3.83
C LYS A 116 -3.48 14.37 -5.08
N LYS A 117 -2.23 14.01 -5.37
CA LYS A 117 -1.86 13.17 -6.53
C LYS A 117 -2.55 11.81 -6.51
N LEU A 118 -2.73 11.20 -5.34
CA LEU A 118 -3.50 9.95 -5.21
C LEU A 118 -4.97 10.18 -5.58
N MET A 119 -5.59 11.25 -5.09
CA MET A 119 -7.02 11.52 -5.31
C MET A 119 -7.33 12.04 -6.72
N GLU A 120 -6.35 12.61 -7.42
CA GLU A 120 -6.44 12.99 -8.84
C GLU A 120 -6.19 11.83 -9.81
N SER A 121 -5.90 10.63 -9.29
CA SER A 121 -5.66 9.41 -10.08
C SER A 121 -6.87 8.46 -10.05
N GLU A 122 -6.81 7.38 -10.83
CA GLU A 122 -7.81 6.31 -10.83
C GLU A 122 -7.97 5.63 -9.45
N ILE A 123 -7.04 5.83 -8.51
CA ILE A 123 -7.18 5.34 -7.14
C ILE A 123 -8.48 5.85 -6.50
N LEU A 124 -8.89 7.09 -6.75
CA LEU A 124 -10.16 7.60 -6.21
C LEU A 124 -11.37 6.82 -6.76
N GLU A 125 -11.36 6.51 -8.06
CA GLU A 125 -12.41 5.72 -8.68
C GLU A 125 -12.45 4.30 -8.09
N ILE A 126 -11.28 3.65 -7.96
CA ILE A 126 -11.16 2.32 -7.37
C ILE A 126 -11.66 2.31 -5.91
N LEU A 127 -11.24 3.29 -5.09
CA LEU A 127 -11.71 3.44 -3.71
C LEU A 127 -13.22 3.63 -3.66
N THR A 128 -13.77 4.43 -4.58
CA THR A 128 -15.21 4.70 -4.67
C THR A 128 -16.00 3.43 -4.99
N VAL A 129 -15.55 2.65 -5.97
CA VAL A 129 -16.19 1.38 -6.35
C VAL A 129 -16.18 0.41 -5.17
N ILE A 130 -15.04 0.25 -4.50
CA ILE A 130 -14.90 -0.64 -3.34
C ILE A 130 -15.75 -0.14 -2.16
N GLY A 131 -15.71 1.16 -1.86
CA GLY A 131 -16.41 1.75 -0.71
C GLY A 131 -17.94 1.75 -0.84
N LYS A 132 -18.46 1.81 -2.07
CA LYS A 132 -19.90 1.70 -2.39
C LYS A 132 -20.41 0.27 -2.43
N ALA A 133 -19.54 -0.73 -2.38
CA ALA A 133 -19.97 -2.12 -2.34
C ALA A 133 -20.86 -2.35 -1.10
N MET A 134 -21.88 -3.20 -1.27
CA MET A 134 -22.69 -3.66 -0.15
C MET A 134 -21.83 -4.42 0.85
N ASP A 135 -22.20 -4.32 2.12
CA ASP A 135 -21.50 -5.03 3.19
C ASP A 135 -21.46 -6.53 2.88
N ASN A 136 -20.28 -7.12 3.08
CA ASN A 136 -19.99 -8.50 2.72
C ASN A 136 -19.01 -9.07 3.73
N PRO A 137 -19.41 -10.05 4.57
CA PRO A 137 -18.53 -10.61 5.61
C PRO A 137 -17.18 -11.12 5.10
N LYS A 138 -17.10 -11.57 3.84
CA LYS A 138 -15.85 -12.07 3.23
C LYS A 138 -14.91 -10.96 2.75
N ARG A 139 -15.44 -9.74 2.52
CA ARG A 139 -14.69 -8.58 1.99
C ARG A 139 -14.79 -7.34 2.88
N GLN A 140 -15.43 -7.44 4.05
CA GLN A 140 -15.76 -6.28 4.87
C GLN A 140 -14.52 -5.47 5.23
N ILE A 141 -13.42 -6.15 5.56
CA ILE A 141 -12.15 -5.50 5.89
C ILE A 141 -11.61 -4.61 4.75
N VAL A 142 -11.82 -4.99 3.49
CA VAL A 142 -11.42 -4.20 2.32
C VAL A 142 -12.35 -2.99 2.16
N ILE A 143 -13.66 -3.23 2.27
CA ILE A 143 -14.69 -2.20 2.15
C ILE A 143 -14.50 -1.12 3.21
N ASP A 144 -14.26 -1.52 4.46
CA ASP A 144 -14.10 -0.60 5.59
C ASP A 144 -12.84 0.27 5.43
N VAL A 145 -11.72 -0.31 4.98
CA VAL A 145 -10.50 0.49 4.74
C VAL A 145 -10.69 1.43 3.55
N ALA A 146 -11.36 1.01 2.47
CA ALA A 146 -11.65 1.90 1.36
C ALA A 146 -12.55 3.07 1.77
N ARG A 147 -13.60 2.82 2.58
CA ARG A 147 -14.43 3.86 3.18
C ARG A 147 -13.60 4.79 4.08
N THR A 148 -12.68 4.24 4.87
CA THR A 148 -11.76 5.02 5.70
C THR A 148 -10.84 5.92 4.86
N CYS A 149 -10.32 5.44 3.73
CA CYS A 149 -9.55 6.27 2.80
C CYS A 149 -10.39 7.43 2.23
N LEU A 150 -11.63 7.16 1.84
CA LEU A 150 -12.56 8.18 1.33
C LEU A 150 -12.90 9.22 2.40
N VAL A 151 -13.16 8.80 3.64
CA VAL A 151 -13.34 9.72 4.77
C VAL A 151 -12.11 10.58 4.98
N LYS A 152 -10.92 9.98 5.00
CA LYS A 152 -9.67 10.74 5.13
C LYS A 152 -9.49 11.76 4.00
N ALA A 153 -9.83 11.41 2.76
CA ALA A 153 -9.76 12.33 1.63
C ALA A 153 -10.78 13.47 1.74
N MET A 154 -11.97 13.23 2.30
CA MET A 154 -12.94 14.29 2.62
C MET A 154 -12.42 15.20 3.73
N ASP A 155 -11.81 14.66 4.79
CA ASP A 155 -11.22 15.43 5.89
C ASP A 155 -10.09 16.34 5.41
N LEU A 156 -9.35 15.91 4.39
CA LEU A 156 -8.31 16.70 3.71
C LEU A 156 -8.89 17.72 2.71
N GLY A 157 -10.21 17.72 2.48
CA GLY A 157 -10.87 18.59 1.51
C GLY A 157 -10.56 18.24 0.04
N LEU A 158 -10.02 17.05 -0.22
CA LEU A 158 -9.61 16.62 -1.56
C LEU A 158 -10.79 16.10 -2.39
N ILE A 159 -11.85 15.63 -1.74
CA ILE A 159 -13.07 15.14 -2.39
C ILE A 159 -14.32 15.64 -1.66
N LYS A 160 -15.45 15.63 -2.36
CA LYS A 160 -16.76 16.00 -1.80
C LYS A 160 -17.51 14.75 -1.30
N PRO A 161 -18.42 14.91 -0.31
CA PRO A 161 -19.31 13.83 0.09
C PRO A 161 -20.12 13.29 -1.08
N PHE A 162 -20.36 11.98 -1.10
CA PHE A 162 -21.26 11.39 -2.08
C PHE A 162 -22.67 11.94 -1.85
N THR A 163 -23.22 12.62 -2.85
CA THR A 163 -24.67 12.77 -2.97
C THR A 163 -25.23 11.43 -3.43
N THR A 164 -25.91 10.70 -2.57
CA THR A 164 -26.84 9.65 -3.04
C THR A 164 -27.89 10.32 -3.93
N PRO A 165 -28.14 9.81 -5.14
CA PRO A 165 -29.26 10.28 -5.95
C PRO A 165 -30.60 10.03 -5.25
#